data_AF-A0A7X9D5T2-F1
#
_entry.id   AF-A0A7X9D5T2-F1
#
_cell.length_a   1.000
_cell.length_b   1.000
_cell.length_c   1.000
_cell.angle_alpha   90.00
_cell.angle_beta   90.00
_cell.angle_gamma   90.00
#
_symmetry.space_group_name_H-M   'P 1'
#
loop_
_entity.id
_entity.type
_entity.pdbx_description
1 polymer ?
#
loop_
_entity_poly.entity_id
_entity_poly.type
_entity_poly.pdbx_seq_one_letter_code
_entity_poly.pdbx_strand_id
1 'polypeptide(L)' 'MKIEICPRCGASFECHHDTRSHNVCWCTRLTIPPTILEQLKHQWPDQCLCKNCLETLILQSSK' A
#
# COMPACT_ATOMS: atom_id res chain seq x y z
N MET A 1 -10.26 -9.50 6.64
CA MET A 1 -10.54 -8.45 5.62
C MET A 1 -11.09 -7.23 6.34
N LYS A 2 -10.48 -6.05 6.12
CA LYS A 2 -10.90 -4.77 6.69
C LYS A 2 -10.95 -3.73 5.57
N ILE A 3 -11.97 -2.88 5.55
CA ILE A 3 -11.98 -1.72 4.67
C ILE A 3 -11.17 -0.61 5.33
N GLU A 4 -10.16 -0.11 4.64
CA GLU A 4 -9.34 1.02 5.07
C GLU A 4 -9.46 2.17 4.07
N ILE A 5 -9.18 3.38 4.53
CA ILE A 5 -9.19 4.59 3.69
C ILE A 5 -7.76 4.94 3.35
N CYS A 6 -7.49 5.15 2.07
CA CYS A 6 -6.18 5.54 1.59
C CYS A 6 -5.88 6.98 2.03
N PRO A 7 -4.87 7.23 2.89
CA PRO A 7 -4.54 8.58 3.33
C PRO A 7 -4.01 9.48 2.19
N ARG A 8 -3.59 8.89 1.06
CA ARG A 8 -3.12 9.64 -0.12
C ARG A 8 -4.25 10.18 -1.00
N CYS A 9 -5.31 9.40 -1.22
CA CYS A 9 -6.37 9.74 -2.18
C CYS A 9 -7.79 9.73 -1.62
N GLY A 10 -7.99 9.33 -0.36
CA GLY A 10 -9.30 9.23 0.29
C GLY A 10 -10.16 8.05 -0.17
N ALA A 11 -9.69 7.22 -1.10
CA ALA A 11 -10.44 6.06 -1.58
C ALA A 11 -10.44 4.93 -0.54
N SER A 12 -11.58 4.26 -0.38
CA SER A 12 -11.71 3.02 0.39
C SER A 12 -11.09 1.85 -0.37
N PHE A 13 -10.36 0.98 0.33
CA PHE A 13 -9.76 -0.24 -0.22
C PHE A 13 -9.82 -1.40 0.77
N GLU A 14 -9.75 -2.62 0.25
CA GLU A 14 -9.78 -3.84 1.06
C GLU A 14 -8.37 -4.22 1.54
N CYS A 15 -8.08 -4.03 2.82
CA CYS A 15 -6.88 -4.53 3.45
C CYS A 15 -7.06 -6.01 3.83
N HIS A 16 -6.19 -6.86 3.27
CA HIS A 16 -6.12 -8.29 3.58
C HIS A 16 -4.91 -8.65 4.45
N HIS A 17 -4.44 -7.73 5.30
CA HIS A 17 -3.38 -8.03 6.27
C HIS A 17 -3.83 -9.06 7.34
N ASP A 18 -5.13 -9.15 7.59
CA ASP A 18 -5.69 -10.08 8.57
C ASP A 18 -5.50 -11.54 8.12
N THR A 19 -4.90 -12.37 8.99
CA THR A 19 -4.55 -13.77 8.76
C THR A 19 -5.73 -14.69 8.49
N ARG A 20 -6.98 -14.23 8.70
CA ARG A 20 -8.19 -15.00 8.38
C ARG A 20 -8.64 -14.86 6.94
N SER A 21 -8.03 -13.97 6.16
CA SER A 21 -8.30 -13.84 4.73
C SER A 21 -7.34 -14.70 3.93
N HIS A 22 -7.87 -15.66 3.16
CA HIS A 22 -7.09 -16.40 2.15
C HIS A 22 -6.56 -15.51 1.00
N ASN A 23 -6.98 -14.24 0.97
CA ASN A 23 -6.51 -13.25 0.02
C ASN A 23 -5.22 -12.61 0.51
N VAL A 24 -4.23 -12.57 -0.36
CA VAL A 24 -2.92 -11.95 -0.10
C VAL A 24 -3.01 -10.46 -0.41
N CYS A 25 -2.60 -9.58 0.51
CA CYS A 25 -2.60 -8.13 0.30
C CYS A 25 -1.73 -7.76 -0.91
N TRP A 26 -2.15 -6.81 -1.76
CA TRP A 26 -1.37 -6.43 -2.95
C TRP A 26 0.02 -5.90 -2.59
N CYS A 27 0.21 -5.33 -1.41
CA CYS A 27 1.51 -4.83 -0.98
C CYS A 27 2.58 -5.93 -0.93
N THR A 28 2.20 -7.20 -0.73
CA THR A 28 3.14 -8.33 -0.73
C THR A 28 3.33 -8.95 -2.12
N ARG A 29 2.48 -8.57 -3.09
CA ARG A 29 2.58 -9.01 -4.50
C ARG A 29 3.36 -8.02 -5.37
N LEU A 30 3.49 -6.78 -4.92
CA LEU A 30 4.20 -5.71 -5.62
C LEU A 30 5.66 -5.68 -5.18
N THR A 31 6.56 -5.50 -6.14
CA THR A 31 7.97 -5.20 -5.85
C THR A 31 8.09 -3.71 -5.52
N ILE A 32 8.22 -3.39 -4.24
CA ILE A 32 8.33 -2.01 -3.76
C ILE A 32 9.83 -1.66 -3.64
N PRO A 33 10.33 -0.61 -4.32
CA PRO A 33 11.71 -0.15 -4.17
C PRO A 33 12.01 0.24 -2.71
N PRO A 34 13.25 0.07 -2.24
CA PRO A 34 13.64 0.46 -0.88
C PRO A 34 13.40 1.96 -0.61
N THR A 35 13.64 2.82 -1.61
CA THR A 35 13.37 4.26 -1.52
C THR A 35 11.90 4.57 -1.24
N ILE A 36 10.99 3.88 -1.93
CA ILE A 36 9.55 4.01 -1.69
C ILE A 36 9.18 3.44 -0.33
N LEU A 37 9.73 2.30 0.08
CA LEU A 37 9.50 1.75 1.42
C LEU A 37 9.90 2.72 2.54
N GLU A 38 11.04 3.39 2.40
CA GLU A 38 11.46 4.43 3.35
C GLU A 38 10.50 5.63 3.35
N GLN A 39 10.10 6.11 2.18
CA GLN A 39 9.10 7.18 2.07
C GLN A 39 7.76 6.80 2.72
N LEU A 40 7.28 5.57 2.50
CA LEU A 40 6.05 5.07 3.10
C LEU A 40 6.16 5.04 4.63
N LYS A 41 7.26 4.52 5.18
CA LYS A 41 7.50 4.51 6.63
C LYS A 41 7.54 5.92 7.23
N HIS A 42 8.03 6.90 6.48
CA HIS A 42 8.17 8.27 6.96
C HIS A 42 6.88 9.10 6.85
N GLN A 43 6.15 8.98 5.74
CA GLN A 43 4.91 9.75 5.49
C GLN A 43 3.66 9.10 6.09
N TRP A 44 3.58 7.78 6.04
CA TRP A 44 2.39 7.01 6.45
C TRP A 44 2.79 5.86 7.36
N PRO A 45 3.36 6.14 8.55
CA PRO A 45 3.68 5.10 9.52
C PRO A 45 2.40 4.34 9.89
N ASP A 46 2.50 3.01 9.90
CA ASP A 46 1.41 2.08 10.26
C ASP A 46 0.13 2.22 9.42
N GLN A 47 0.19 2.88 8.25
CA GLN A 47 -0.95 3.05 7.36
C GLN A 47 -0.71 2.40 6.00
N CYS A 48 -1.76 1.78 5.45
CA CYS A 48 -1.74 1.16 4.14
C CYS A 48 -2.22 2.14 3.05
N LEU A 49 -1.69 1.98 1.84
CA LEU A 49 -2.18 2.67 0.63
C LEU A 49 -2.96 1.72 -0.26
N CYS A 50 -3.93 2.27 -1.00
CA CYS A 50 -4.62 1.51 -2.04
C CYS A 50 -3.65 1.10 -3.15
N LYS A 51 -3.97 0.00 -3.84
CA LYS A 51 -3.15 -0.56 -4.95
C LYS A 51 -2.71 0.52 -5.95
N ASN A 52 -3.64 1.35 -6.41
CA ASN A 52 -3.37 2.37 -7.42
C ASN A 52 -2.37 3.44 -6.93
N CYS A 53 -2.51 3.89 -5.68
CA CYS A 53 -1.59 4.85 -5.08
C CYS A 53 -0.20 4.25 -4.91
N LEU A 54 -0.12 2.99 -4.46
CA LEU A 54 1.15 2.31 -4.28
C LEU A 54 1.86 2.08 -5.62
N GLU A 55 1.15 1.59 -6.65
CA GLU A 55 1.69 1.43 -8.01
C GLU A 55 2.18 2.75 -8.59
N THR A 56 1.42 3.84 -8.40
CA THR A 56 1.82 5.17 -8.86
C THR A 56 3.14 5.61 -8.22
N LEU A 57 3.35 5.38 -6.92
CA LEU A 57 4.62 5.72 -6.25
C LEU A 57 5.78 4.90 -6.82
N ILE A 58 5.57 3.59 -7.01
CA ILE A 58 6.57 2.68 -7.57
C ILE A 58 6.96 3.13 -8.99
N LEU A 59 5.98 3.45 -9.84
CA LEU A 59 6.22 3.95 -11.21
C LEU A 59 6.93 5.30 -11.23
N GLN A 60 6.62 6.19 -10.28
CA GLN A 60 7.24 7.51 -10.18
C GLN A 60 8.70 7.45 -9.69
N SER A 61 9.08 6.43 -8.92
CA SER A 61 10.45 6.29 -8.39
C SER A 61 11.46 5.67 -9.37
N SER A 62 11.00 5.18 -10.53
CA SER A 62 11.87 4.58 -11.56
C SER A 62 12.32 5.58 -12.64
N LYS A 63 12.16 6.89 -12.40
CA LYS A 63 12.53 7.96 -13.34
C LYS A 63 13.69 8.80 -12.83
#